data_AF-A0A350DF86-F1
#
_entry.id   AF-A0A350DF86-F1
#
_cell.length_a   1.000
_cell.length_b   1.000
_cell.length_c   1.000
_cell.angle_alpha   90.00
_cell.angle_beta   90.00
_cell.angle_gamma   90.00
#
_symmetry.space_group_name_H-M   'P 1'
#
loop_
_entity.id
_entity.type
_entity.pdbx_description
1 polymer ?
#
loop_
_entity_poly.entity_id
_entity_poly.type
_entity_poly.pdbx_seq_one_letter_code
_entity_poly.pdbx_strand_id
1 'polypeptide(L)'
;MHPTYELTDAGDRYFDGLADKFSRSLYQAPRGELRLAMLDYLLPQMLHLQAQPVLDVGGGLGQLSGWFAARGHTVSMAEPSHDMLA
;
A
#
# COMPACT_ATOMS: atom_id res chain seq x y z
N MET A 1 14.88 0.19 -23.67
CA MET A 1 15.62 -0.60 -22.66
C MET A 1 14.56 -1.32 -21.84
N HIS A 2 14.41 -2.64 -22.00
CA HIS A 2 13.35 -3.40 -21.34
C HIS A 2 13.72 -3.60 -19.86
N PRO A 3 12.88 -3.22 -18.89
CA PRO A 3 13.19 -3.48 -17.50
C PRO A 3 13.03 -4.98 -17.27
N THR A 4 14.12 -5.62 -16.88
CA THR A 4 14.16 -7.05 -16.66
C THR A 4 13.24 -7.37 -15.49
N TYR A 5 12.21 -8.16 -15.79
CA TYR A 5 11.30 -8.77 -14.81
C TYR A 5 12.04 -9.89 -14.07
N GLU A 6 13.15 -9.57 -13.43
CA GLU A 6 14.00 -10.56 -12.76
C GLU A 6 13.42 -10.91 -11.40
N LEU A 7 13.39 -12.20 -11.15
CA LEU A 7 13.05 -12.73 -9.84
C LEU A 7 14.25 -12.54 -8.91
N THR A 8 14.00 -12.38 -7.62
CA THR A 8 15.04 -12.47 -6.60
C THR A 8 15.65 -13.88 -6.58
N ASP A 9 16.75 -14.06 -5.85
CA ASP A 9 17.33 -15.39 -5.61
C ASP A 9 16.34 -16.38 -4.96
N ALA A 10 15.35 -15.86 -4.22
CA ALA A 10 14.27 -16.64 -3.61
C ALA A 10 13.10 -16.91 -4.57
N GLY A 11 13.12 -16.36 -5.78
CA GLY A 11 12.04 -16.48 -6.76
C GLY A 11 10.93 -15.43 -6.61
N ASP A 12 11.13 -14.40 -5.79
CA ASP A 12 10.14 -13.33 -5.61
C ASP A 12 10.18 -12.33 -6.75
N ARG A 13 9.04 -11.68 -7.02
CA ARG A 13 8.98 -10.58 -7.98
C ARG A 13 8.65 -9.29 -7.25
N TYR A 14 9.55 -8.32 -7.35
CA TYR A 14 9.25 -6.95 -6.94
C TYR A 14 8.52 -6.21 -8.05
N PHE A 15 7.68 -5.24 -7.66
CA PHE A 15 6.78 -4.54 -8.56
C PHE A 15 7.36 -3.24 -9.13
N ASP A 16 8.68 -3.17 -9.24
CA ASP A 16 9.38 -2.03 -9.84
C ASP A 16 8.93 -1.83 -11.30
N GLY A 17 8.84 -0.56 -11.71
CA GLY A 17 8.29 -0.12 -12.99
C GLY A 17 6.77 -0.25 -13.12
N LEU A 18 6.05 -0.69 -12.07
CA LEU A 18 4.60 -0.88 -12.11
C LEU A 18 3.80 0.09 -11.24
N ALA A 19 4.46 0.96 -10.46
CA ALA A 19 3.80 1.92 -9.57
C ALA A 19 2.68 2.72 -10.29
N ASP A 20 3.00 3.31 -11.44
CA ASP A 20 2.05 4.04 -12.29
C ASP A 20 0.86 3.20 -12.75
N LYS A 21 1.13 1.95 -13.17
CA LYS A 21 0.08 1.03 -13.61
C LYS A 21 -0.88 0.74 -12.46
N PHE A 22 -0.33 0.45 -11.29
CA PHE A 22 -1.12 0.14 -10.10
C PHE A 22 -1.88 1.36 -9.58
N SER A 23 -1.27 2.56 -9.61
CA SER A 23 -1.94 3.82 -9.29
C SER A 23 -3.23 3.97 -10.12
N ARG A 24 -3.11 3.84 -11.44
CA ARG A 24 -4.26 3.93 -12.36
C ARG A 24 -5.28 2.80 -12.16
N SER A 25 -4.82 1.55 -12.07
CA SER A 25 -5.73 0.40 -12.08
C SER A 25 -6.37 0.08 -10.74
N LEU A 26 -5.70 0.40 -9.63
CA LEU A 26 -6.13 0.04 -8.28
C LEU A 26 -6.71 1.22 -7.50
N TYR A 27 -6.42 2.47 -7.86
CA TYR A 27 -6.85 3.61 -7.06
C TYR A 27 -7.63 4.66 -7.86
N GLN A 28 -7.39 4.77 -9.16
CA GLN A 28 -8.18 5.63 -10.06
C GLN A 28 -9.30 4.87 -10.81
N ALA A 29 -9.61 3.65 -10.35
CA ALA A 29 -10.69 2.83 -10.88
C ALA A 29 -11.81 2.69 -9.84
N PRO A 30 -13.09 2.53 -10.26
CA PRO A 30 -14.22 2.42 -9.34
C PRO A 30 -14.08 1.35 -8.25
N ARG A 31 -13.37 0.25 -8.55
CA ARG A 31 -13.08 -0.81 -7.58
C ARG A 31 -12.11 -0.35 -6.48
N GLY A 32 -11.16 0.50 -6.84
CA GLY A 32 -10.20 1.10 -5.93
C GLY A 32 -10.83 2.06 -4.94
N GLU A 33 -11.64 2.97 -5.48
CA GLU A 33 -12.41 3.93 -4.68
C GLU A 33 -13.35 3.20 -3.69
N LEU A 34 -14.08 2.18 -4.17
CA LEU A 34 -14.93 1.37 -3.31
C LEU A 34 -14.13 0.67 -2.20
N ARG A 35 -12.96 0.10 -2.54
CA ARG A 35 -12.09 -0.52 -1.54
C ARG A 35 -11.67 0.48 -0.46
N LEU A 36 -11.22 1.67 -0.84
CA LEU A 36 -10.81 2.70 0.13
C LEU A 36 -11.99 3.15 1.00
N ALA A 37 -13.16 3.38 0.40
CA ALA A 37 -14.38 3.74 1.13
C ALA A 37 -14.80 2.65 2.13
N MET A 38 -14.71 1.37 1.73
CA MET A 38 -15.01 0.25 2.62
C MET A 38 -14.00 0.13 3.77
N LEU A 39 -12.71 0.33 3.53
CA LEU A 39 -11.68 0.31 4.58
C LEU A 39 -11.91 1.45 5.58
N ASP A 40 -12.22 2.65 5.09
CA ASP A 40 -12.53 3.81 5.92
C ASP A 40 -13.73 3.55 6.83
N TYR A 41 -14.77 2.90 6.30
CA TYR A 41 -15.97 2.54 7.05
C TYR A 41 -15.75 1.40 8.05
N LEU A 42 -15.09 0.31 7.63
CA LEU A 42 -15.05 -0.94 8.40
C LEU A 42 -13.94 -0.96 9.45
N LEU A 43 -12.75 -0.44 9.16
CA LEU A 43 -11.61 -0.57 10.08
C LEU A 43 -11.86 0.09 11.45
N PRO A 44 -12.48 1.29 11.57
CA PRO A 44 -12.81 1.87 12.87
C PRO A 44 -13.84 1.07 13.68
N GLN A 45 -14.65 0.23 13.02
CA GLN A 45 -15.62 -0.64 13.69
C GLN A 45 -14.98 -1.94 14.19
N MET A 46 -13.96 -2.42 13.48
CA MET A 46 -13.30 -3.68 13.74
C MET A 46 -12.10 -3.55 14.67
N LEU A 47 -11.44 -2.38 14.67
CA LEU A 47 -10.18 -2.14 15.37
C LEU A 47 -10.35 -1.02 16.39
N HIS A 48 -9.62 -1.16 17.49
CA HIS A 48 -9.50 -0.08 18.47
C HIS A 48 -8.35 0.83 18.01
N LEU A 49 -8.69 2.06 17.62
CA LEU A 49 -7.74 3.02 17.07
C LEU A 49 -7.43 4.09 18.13
N GLN A 50 -6.30 3.93 18.81
CA GLN A 50 -5.83 4.77 19.92
C GLN A 50 -4.37 5.19 19.70
N ALA A 51 -4.04 5.59 18.46
CA ALA A 51 -2.70 6.03 18.07
C ALA A 51 -1.56 5.01 18.32
N GLN A 52 -1.89 3.72 18.46
CA GLN A 52 -0.88 2.67 18.60
C GLN A 52 0.03 2.60 17.36
N PRO A 53 1.29 2.14 17.51
CA PRO A 53 2.17 1.90 16.38
C PRO A 53 1.56 0.90 15.39
N VAL A 54 1.77 1.15 14.10
CA VAL A 54 1.30 0.30 13.00
C VAL A 54 2.49 -0.15 12.16
N LEU A 55 2.56 -1.45 11.86
CA LEU A 55 3.45 -2.01 10.86
C LEU A 55 2.61 -2.40 9.63
N ASP A 56 2.84 -1.72 8.51
CA ASP A 56 2.21 -2.04 7.22
C ASP A 56 3.22 -2.77 6.33
N VAL A 57 2.97 -4.05 6.05
CA VAL A 57 3.89 -4.93 5.29
C VAL A 57 3.33 -5.14 3.89
N GLY A 58 4.12 -4.81 2.87
CA GLY A 58 3.64 -4.75 1.49
C GLY A 58 2.68 -3.58 1.29
N GLY A 59 3.00 -2.42 1.89
CA GLY A 59 2.15 -1.23 1.88
C GLY A 59 1.91 -0.65 0.48
N GLY A 60 2.66 -1.09 -0.54
CA GLY A 60 2.52 -0.63 -1.92
C GLY A 60 2.61 0.89 -2.00
N LEU A 61 1.62 1.50 -2.66
CA LEU A 61 1.51 2.96 -2.80
C LEU A 61 1.08 3.70 -1.51
N GLY A 62 0.99 2.99 -0.38
CA GLY A 62 0.90 3.61 0.95
C GLY A 62 -0.45 4.20 1.33
N GLN A 63 -1.55 3.91 0.62
CA GLN A 63 -2.87 4.50 0.94
C GLN A 63 -3.35 4.12 2.34
N LEU A 64 -3.17 2.85 2.75
CA LEU A 64 -3.57 2.41 4.09
C LEU A 64 -2.63 2.97 5.17
N SER A 65 -1.33 2.96 4.91
CA SER A 65 -0.34 3.63 5.76
C SER A 65 -0.68 5.10 5.97
N GLY A 66 -1.00 5.84 4.92
CA GLY A 66 -1.44 7.23 5.00
C GLY A 66 -2.76 7.39 5.76
N TRP A 67 -3.71 6.45 5.58
CA TRP A 67 -4.98 6.44 6.30
C TRP A 67 -4.80 6.31 7.83
N PHE A 68 -3.87 5.46 8.28
CA PHE A 68 -3.50 5.33 9.69
C PHE A 68 -2.74 6.55 10.20
N ALA A 69 -1.77 7.05 9.43
CA ALA A 69 -0.99 8.23 9.80
C ALA A 69 -1.88 9.47 9.99
N ALA A 70 -2.86 9.69 9.10
CA ALA A 70 -3.85 10.76 9.20
C ALA A 70 -4.73 10.67 10.47
N ARG A 71 -4.79 9.50 11.11
CA ARG A 71 -5.51 9.23 12.36
C ARG A 71 -4.61 9.24 13.59
N GLY A 72 -3.38 9.73 13.46
CA GLY A 72 -2.45 9.93 14.56
C GLY A 72 -1.63 8.70 14.95
N HIS A 73 -1.68 7.62 14.15
CA HIS A 73 -0.83 6.46 14.37
C HIS A 73 0.60 6.73 13.89
N THR A 74 1.58 6.23 14.63
CA THR A 74 2.96 6.12 14.12
C THR A 74 3.04 4.91 13.21
N VAL A 75 3.30 5.12 11.92
CA VAL A 75 3.31 4.05 10.92
C VAL A 75 4.73 3.75 10.47
N SER A 76 5.12 2.48 10.54
CA SER A 76 6.29 1.92 9.87
C SER A 76 5.80 1.10 8.69
N MET A 77 6.19 1.47 7.47
CA MET A 77 5.81 0.77 6.26
C MET A 77 7.02 0.03 5.68
N ALA A 78 6.81 -1.22 5.28
CA ALA A 78 7.79 -2.03 4.57
C ALA A 78 7.25 -2.35 3.17
N GLU A 79 7.97 -1.94 2.14
CA GLU A 79 7.64 -2.21 0.74
C GLU A 79 8.95 -2.45 -0.03
N PRO A 80 9.13 -3.63 -0.65
CA PRO A 80 10.38 -3.94 -1.37
C PRO A 80 10.54 -3.17 -2.67
N SER A 81 9.45 -2.73 -3.31
CA SER A 81 9.55 -1.95 -4.54
C SER A 81 9.92 -0.50 -4.25
N HIS A 82 11.06 -0.06 -4.76
CA HIS A 82 11.51 1.32 -4.57
C HIS A 82 10.57 2.31 -5.25
N ASP A 83 10.01 1.93 -6.40
CA ASP A 83 9.07 2.77 -7.15
C ASP A 83 7.73 2.96 -6.43
N MET A 84 7.37 2.03 -5.53
CA MET A 84 6.16 2.16 -4.72
C MET A 84 6.37 3.06 -3.49
N LEU A 85 7.62 3.19 -3.04
CA LEU A 85 8.02 4.07 -1.93
C LEU A 85 8.26 5.53 -2.35
N ALA A 86 8.48 5.79 -3.63
CA ALA A 86 8.84 7.10 -4.19
C ALA A 86 7.67 8.09 -4.21
#